data_AF-A0A6B0WQV0-F1
#
_entry.id   AF-A0A6B0WQV0-F1
#
_cell.length_a   1.000
_cell.length_b   1.000
_cell.length_c   1.000
_cell.angle_alpha   90.00
_cell.angle_beta   90.00
_cell.angle_gamma   90.00
#
_symmetry.space_group_name_H-M   'P 1'
#
loop_
_entity.id
_entity.type
_entity.pdbx_description
1 polymer ?
#
loop_
_entity_poly.entity_id
_entity_poly.type
_entity_poly.pdbx_seq_one_letter_code
_entity_poly.pdbx_strand_id
1 'polypeptide(L)'
;SNTVAGEGWVLVGDAFGFIDPVYSSGVFLALKSGEMAADAIHEAIEKRDFSAEQLGKWGSEFLPGMEAIRKLVYAFYNKYFSFAKFLKSHPECIDGIINILKGNVYREDVTPIFEPMGQMCDLPETVDHYAEVSA
;
A
#
# COMPACT_ATOMS: atom_id res chain seq x y z
N SER A 1 -12.55 8.63 4.43
CA SER A 1 -12.95 7.22 4.24
C SER A 1 -11.72 6.38 4.43
N ASN A 2 -11.74 5.38 5.32
CA ASN A 2 -10.63 4.42 5.44
C ASN A 2 -10.84 3.18 4.57
N THR A 3 -11.94 3.09 3.83
CA THR A 3 -12.28 1.94 3.00
C THR A 3 -12.09 2.23 1.52
N VAL A 4 -11.72 1.19 0.77
CA VAL A 4 -11.54 1.24 -0.68
C VAL A 4 -12.86 1.16 -1.46
N ALA A 5 -13.95 0.78 -0.78
CA ALA A 5 -15.28 0.61 -1.35
C ALA A 5 -16.37 0.80 -0.29
N GLY A 6 -17.60 0.91 -0.76
CA GLY A 6 -18.84 0.87 0.02
C GLY A 6 -19.99 0.41 -0.88
N GLU A 7 -21.23 0.47 -0.37
CA GLU A 7 -22.40 0.03 -1.11
C GLU A 7 -22.51 0.75 -2.47
N GLY A 8 -22.30 0.00 -3.56
CA GLY A 8 -22.37 0.50 -4.93
C GLY A 8 -21.24 1.43 -5.38
N TRP A 9 -20.13 1.58 -4.64
CA TRP A 9 -19.01 2.45 -5.03
C TRP A 9 -17.63 1.89 -4.70
N VAL A 10 -16.61 2.32 -5.46
CA VAL A 10 -15.18 2.07 -5.21
C VAL A 10 -14.39 3.37 -5.31
N LEU A 11 -13.27 3.48 -4.59
CA LEU A 11 -12.29 4.57 -4.71
C LEU A 11 -10.98 4.01 -5.24
N VAL A 12 -10.38 4.68 -6.22
CA VAL A 12 -9.09 4.29 -6.83
C VAL A 12 -8.17 5.48 -6.99
N GLY A 13 -6.87 5.23 -7.07
CA GLY A 13 -5.83 6.28 -7.14
C GLY A 13 -5.97 7.33 -6.05
N ASP A 14 -5.73 8.58 -6.40
CA ASP A 14 -5.76 9.72 -5.49
C ASP A 14 -7.13 9.96 -4.83
N ALA A 15 -8.22 9.43 -5.40
CA ALA A 15 -9.54 9.49 -4.77
C ALA A 15 -9.63 8.61 -3.51
N PHE A 16 -8.82 7.56 -3.43
CA PHE A 16 -8.69 6.71 -2.24
C PHE A 16 -7.63 7.27 -1.28
N GLY A 17 -6.41 7.53 -1.78
CA GLY A 17 -5.31 7.95 -0.94
C GLY A 17 -4.16 8.54 -1.73
N PHE A 18 -3.46 9.49 -1.11
CA PHE A 18 -2.33 10.20 -1.69
C PHE A 18 -1.07 9.97 -0.86
N ILE A 19 0.04 9.68 -1.53
CA ILE A 19 1.37 9.57 -0.93
C ILE A 19 2.28 10.61 -1.57
N ASP A 20 3.14 11.26 -0.77
CA ASP A 20 4.10 12.24 -1.26
C ASP A 20 4.96 11.67 -2.43
N PRO A 21 5.13 12.43 -3.52
CA PRO A 21 5.65 11.88 -4.79
C PRO A 21 7.17 11.70 -4.83
N VAL A 22 7.87 11.66 -3.70
CA VAL A 22 9.35 11.50 -3.64
C VAL A 22 9.87 10.29 -4.44
N TYR A 23 9.09 9.21 -4.53
CA TYR A 23 9.44 8.01 -5.31
C TYR A 23 8.63 7.84 -6.61
N SER A 24 7.86 8.85 -7.03
CA SER A 24 7.06 8.81 -8.27
C SER A 24 6.10 7.62 -8.38
N SER A 25 5.59 7.13 -7.24
CA SER A 25 4.72 5.94 -7.16
C SER A 25 3.24 6.21 -7.47
N GLY A 26 2.81 7.48 -7.56
CA GLY A 26 1.40 7.84 -7.68
C GLY A 26 0.70 7.24 -8.91
N VAL A 27 1.30 7.36 -10.10
CA VAL A 27 0.74 6.80 -11.33
C VAL A 27 0.69 5.27 -11.27
N PHE A 28 1.70 4.64 -10.69
CA PHE A 28 1.70 3.19 -10.48
C PHE A 28 0.55 2.75 -9.58
N LEU A 29 0.36 3.41 -8.44
CA LEU A 29 -0.73 3.11 -7.50
C LEU A 29 -2.11 3.37 -8.11
N ALA A 30 -2.26 4.45 -8.90
CA ALA A 30 -3.50 4.75 -9.60
C ALA A 30 -3.87 3.67 -10.63
N LEU A 31 -2.91 3.23 -11.44
CA LEU A 31 -3.12 2.15 -12.42
C LEU A 31 -3.39 0.81 -11.73
N LYS A 32 -2.63 0.49 -10.67
CA LYS A 32 -2.76 -0.80 -9.99
C LYS A 32 -4.06 -0.92 -9.20
N SER A 33 -4.49 0.12 -8.51
CA SER A 33 -5.81 0.16 -7.88
C SER A 33 -6.94 0.08 -8.90
N GLY A 34 -6.81 0.76 -10.05
CA GLY A 34 -7.78 0.66 -11.14
C GLY A 34 -7.93 -0.75 -11.71
N GLU A 35 -6.81 -1.44 -11.93
CA GLU A 35 -6.78 -2.85 -12.38
C GLU A 35 -7.50 -3.77 -11.37
N MET A 36 -7.09 -3.73 -10.09
CA MET A 36 -7.65 -4.59 -9.06
C MET A 36 -9.14 -4.30 -8.78
N ALA A 37 -9.54 -3.03 -8.80
CA ALA A 37 -10.94 -2.64 -8.64
C ALA A 37 -11.79 -3.08 -9.84
N ALA A 38 -11.24 -3.04 -11.07
CA ALA A 38 -11.95 -3.52 -12.26
C ALA A 38 -12.28 -5.02 -12.16
N ASP A 39 -11.33 -5.83 -11.66
CA ASP A 39 -11.58 -7.27 -11.41
C ASP A 39 -12.67 -7.49 -10.36
N ALA A 40 -12.67 -6.68 -9.28
CA ALA A 40 -13.71 -6.76 -8.25
C ALA A 40 -15.10 -6.34 -8.79
N ILE A 41 -15.17 -5.28 -9.61
CA ILE A 41 -16.40 -4.81 -10.25
C ILE A 41 -16.92 -5.84 -11.25
N HIS A 42 -16.03 -6.45 -12.05
CA HIS A 42 -16.43 -7.47 -13.01
C HIS A 42 -17.13 -8.63 -12.31
N GLU A 43 -16.54 -9.14 -11.23
CA GLU A 43 -17.14 -10.22 -10.44
C GLU A 43 -18.45 -9.78 -9.73
N ALA A 44 -18.52 -8.54 -9.25
CA ALA A 44 -19.74 -7.97 -8.69
C ALA A 44 -20.91 -7.99 -9.69
N ILE A 45 -20.64 -7.65 -10.96
CA ILE A 45 -21.65 -7.69 -12.04
C ILE A 45 -22.11 -9.13 -12.30
N GLU A 46 -21.19 -10.09 -12.36
CA GLU A 46 -21.52 -11.51 -12.58
C GLU A 46 -22.41 -12.07 -11.46
N LYS A 47 -22.07 -11.73 -10.21
CA LYS A 47 -22.81 -12.17 -9.02
C LYS A 47 -24.07 -11.34 -8.75
N ARG A 48 -24.20 -10.17 -9.37
CA ARG A 48 -25.18 -9.12 -9.02
C ARG A 48 -25.10 -8.69 -7.55
N ASP A 49 -23.89 -8.65 -7.02
CA ASP A 49 -23.59 -8.28 -5.64
C ASP A 49 -22.71 -7.02 -5.64
N PHE A 50 -23.32 -5.89 -5.32
CA PHE A 50 -22.66 -4.58 -5.26
C PHE A 50 -22.44 -4.12 -3.81
N SER A 51 -22.41 -5.07 -2.87
CA SER A 51 -22.08 -4.79 -1.48
C SER A 51 -20.66 -4.23 -1.34
N ALA A 52 -20.44 -3.51 -0.23
CA ALA A 52 -19.13 -3.01 0.15
C ALA A 52 -18.08 -4.15 0.24
N GLU A 53 -18.48 -5.33 0.72
CA GLU A 53 -17.61 -6.50 0.85
C GLU A 53 -17.13 -7.01 -0.52
N GLN A 54 -18.06 -7.25 -1.45
CA GLN A 54 -17.72 -7.74 -2.79
C GLN A 54 -16.92 -6.70 -3.60
N LEU A 55 -17.31 -5.43 -3.54
CA LEU A 55 -16.59 -4.35 -4.23
C LEU A 55 -15.25 -4.00 -3.56
N GLY A 56 -15.10 -4.28 -2.26
CA GLY A 56 -13.92 -3.94 -1.47
C GLY A 56 -12.88 -5.04 -1.33
N LYS A 57 -13.17 -6.26 -1.80
CA LYS A 57 -12.29 -7.43 -1.65
C LYS A 57 -10.84 -7.21 -2.12
N TRP A 58 -10.64 -6.33 -3.10
CA TRP A 58 -9.33 -5.96 -3.65
C TRP A 58 -8.45 -5.17 -2.67
N GLY A 59 -9.05 -4.53 -1.66
CA GLY A 59 -8.31 -3.75 -0.66
C GLY A 59 -7.28 -4.59 0.10
N SER A 60 -7.60 -5.86 0.37
CA SER A 60 -6.70 -6.80 1.05
C SER A 60 -5.36 -7.02 0.35
N GLU A 61 -5.36 -6.97 -0.98
CA GLU A 61 -4.15 -7.08 -1.79
C GLU A 61 -3.49 -5.71 -1.98
N PHE A 62 -4.27 -4.65 -2.17
CA PHE A 62 -3.76 -3.32 -2.50
C PHE A 62 -3.09 -2.58 -1.33
N LEU A 63 -3.70 -2.64 -0.15
CA LEU A 63 -3.31 -1.82 1.00
C LEU A 63 -1.91 -2.13 1.55
N PRO A 64 -1.48 -3.40 1.67
CA PRO A 64 -0.12 -3.70 2.15
C PRO A 64 0.97 -3.09 1.26
N GLY A 65 0.79 -3.09 -0.07
CA GLY A 65 1.75 -2.49 -1.00
C GLY A 65 1.78 -0.97 -0.92
N MET A 66 0.61 -0.33 -0.80
CA MET A 66 0.51 1.11 -0.57
C MET A 66 1.18 1.51 0.75
N GLU A 67 0.97 0.72 1.80
CA GLU A 67 1.55 0.94 3.12
C GLU A 67 3.08 0.80 3.12
N ALA A 68 3.61 -0.16 2.37
CA ALA A 68 5.06 -0.32 2.22
C ALA A 68 5.71 0.94 1.60
N ILE A 69 5.09 1.49 0.55
CA ILE A 69 5.54 2.74 -0.07
C ILE A 69 5.43 3.90 0.94
N ARG A 70 4.31 3.99 1.67
CA ARG A 70 4.10 5.03 2.68
C ARG A 70 5.17 5.01 3.76
N LYS A 71 5.47 3.84 4.35
CA LYS A 71 6.54 3.70 5.35
C LYS A 71 7.91 4.13 4.81
N LEU A 72 8.21 3.82 3.55
CA LEU A 72 9.45 4.26 2.91
C LEU A 72 9.53 5.79 2.78
N VAL A 73 8.42 6.45 2.43
CA VAL A 73 8.34 7.92 2.39
C VAL A 73 8.56 8.53 3.77
N TYR A 74 8.00 7.95 4.83
CA TYR A 74 8.23 8.42 6.20
C TYR A 74 9.70 8.27 6.61
N ALA A 75 10.32 7.13 6.29
CA ALA A 75 11.74 6.91 6.54
C ALA A 75 12.62 7.92 5.79
N PHE A 76 12.25 8.31 4.57
CA PHE A 76 12.97 9.33 3.79
C PHE A 76 13.00 10.70 4.48
N TYR A 77 11.88 11.12 5.08
CA TYR A 77 11.79 12.41 5.77
C TYR A 77 12.33 12.37 7.22
N ASN A 78 12.68 11.20 7.75
CA ASN A 78 13.27 11.11 9.08
C ASN A 78 14.70 11.66 9.09
N LYS A 79 14.91 12.77 9.79
CA LYS A 79 16.19 13.50 9.86
C LYS A 79 17.38 12.66 10.34
N TYR A 80 17.14 11.63 11.15
CA TYR A 80 18.18 10.80 11.74
C TYR A 80 18.39 9.48 10.98
N PHE A 81 17.52 9.17 10.03
CA PHE A 81 17.61 7.96 9.22
C PHE A 81 18.53 8.17 8.00
N SER A 82 19.21 7.11 7.59
CA SER A 82 20.01 7.10 6.37
C SER A 82 19.92 5.73 5.71
N PHE A 83 19.38 5.68 4.49
CA PHE A 83 19.31 4.46 3.69
C PHE A 83 20.69 3.82 3.48
N ALA A 84 21.74 4.63 3.28
CA ALA A 84 23.10 4.11 3.13
C ALA A 84 23.61 3.42 4.40
N LYS A 85 23.34 4.00 5.60
CA LYS A 85 23.71 3.36 6.87
C LYS A 85 22.85 2.12 7.13
N PHE A 86 21.55 2.21 6.86
CA PHE A 86 20.62 1.09 7.01
C PHE A 86 21.05 -0.10 6.16
N LEU A 87 21.25 0.07 4.86
CA LEU A 87 21.67 -1.00 3.95
C LEU A 87 23.09 -1.53 4.24
N LYS A 88 23.94 -0.72 4.88
CA LYS A 88 25.25 -1.20 5.36
C LYS A 88 25.12 -2.12 6.58
N SER A 89 24.18 -1.84 7.48
CA SER A 89 23.89 -2.68 8.65
C SER A 89 23.01 -3.87 8.32
N HIS A 90 22.13 -3.73 7.32
CA HIS A 90 21.10 -4.69 6.90
C HIS A 90 21.16 -4.95 5.38
N PRO A 91 22.25 -5.56 4.87
CA PRO A 91 22.40 -5.84 3.44
C PRO A 91 21.31 -6.77 2.89
N GLU A 92 20.71 -7.61 3.74
CA GLU A 92 19.56 -8.46 3.39
C GLU A 92 18.31 -7.66 2.97
N CYS A 93 18.23 -6.39 3.32
CA CYS A 93 17.08 -5.53 2.99
C CYS A 93 17.20 -4.85 1.61
N ILE A 94 18.32 -4.98 0.90
CA ILE A 94 18.57 -4.31 -0.40
C ILE A 94 17.46 -4.66 -1.41
N ASP A 95 17.14 -5.95 -1.55
CA ASP A 95 16.15 -6.39 -2.53
C ASP A 95 14.75 -5.89 -2.18
N GLY A 96 14.40 -5.84 -0.89
CA GLY A 96 13.12 -5.28 -0.44
C GLY A 96 12.97 -3.80 -0.80
N ILE A 97 14.02 -3.00 -0.58
CA ILE A 97 14.04 -1.58 -0.98
C ILE A 97 13.90 -1.43 -2.50
N ILE A 98 14.66 -2.20 -3.29
CA ILE A 98 14.58 -2.18 -4.75
C ILE A 98 13.19 -2.57 -5.23
N ASN A 99 12.59 -3.60 -4.63
CA ASN A 99 11.25 -4.06 -4.95
C ASN A 99 10.20 -2.99 -4.68
N ILE A 100 10.28 -2.25 -3.56
CA ILE A 100 9.36 -1.13 -3.31
C ILE A 100 9.54 -0.02 -4.35
N LEU A 101 10.78 0.41 -4.61
CA LEU A 101 11.07 1.52 -5.52
C LEU A 101 10.64 1.26 -6.96
N LYS A 102 10.67 0.01 -7.43
CA LYS A 102 10.20 -0.37 -8.77
C LYS A 102 8.71 -0.75 -8.83
N GLY A 103 7.98 -0.69 -7.72
CA GLY A 103 6.55 -1.03 -7.63
C GLY A 103 6.26 -2.54 -7.57
N ASN A 104 7.23 -3.39 -7.21
CA ASN A 104 7.06 -4.84 -7.12
C ASN A 104 6.46 -5.31 -5.79
N VAL A 105 5.71 -4.43 -5.12
CA VAL A 105 5.16 -4.64 -3.75
C VAL A 105 3.97 -5.60 -3.68
N TYR A 106 3.41 -5.98 -4.84
CA TYR A 106 2.29 -6.92 -4.95
C TYR A 106 2.71 -8.31 -5.45
N ARG A 107 4.00 -8.51 -5.75
CA ARG A 107 4.54 -9.81 -6.21
C ARG A 107 5.54 -10.42 -5.24
N GLU A 108 6.21 -9.57 -4.46
CA GLU A 108 7.23 -9.98 -3.50
C GLU A 108 6.81 -9.52 -2.11
N ASP A 109 7.11 -10.32 -1.09
CA ASP A 109 6.97 -9.88 0.29
C ASP A 109 8.10 -8.91 0.64
N VAL A 110 7.75 -7.62 0.70
CA VAL A 110 8.66 -6.54 1.07
C VAL A 110 8.57 -6.17 2.55
N THR A 111 7.67 -6.79 3.31
CA THR A 111 7.42 -6.44 4.72
C THR A 111 8.59 -6.70 5.68
N PRO A 112 9.48 -7.70 5.46
CA PRO A 112 10.58 -7.98 6.40
C PRO A 112 11.56 -6.82 6.61
N ILE A 113 11.62 -5.83 5.70
CA ILE A 113 12.52 -4.69 5.84
C ILE A 113 12.09 -3.74 6.97
N PHE A 114 10.82 -3.73 7.36
CA PHE A 114 10.27 -2.71 8.25
C PHE A 114 10.59 -2.98 9.73
N GLU A 115 10.81 -4.24 10.13
CA GLU A 115 11.29 -4.56 11.48
C GLU A 115 12.68 -3.98 11.76
N PRO A 116 13.74 -4.28 10.97
CA PRO A 116 15.05 -3.67 11.20
C PRO A 116 15.05 -2.16 10.94
N MET A 117 14.25 -1.66 10.00
CA MET A 117 14.12 -0.21 9.77
C MET A 117 13.50 0.50 10.98
N GLY A 118 12.49 -0.09 11.61
CA GLY A 118 11.84 0.42 12.83
C GLY A 118 12.77 0.49 14.05
N GLN A 119 13.89 -0.24 14.05
CA GLN A 119 14.93 -0.11 15.06
C GLN A 119 15.82 1.14 14.86
N MET A 120 15.81 1.72 13.66
CA MET A 120 16.64 2.87 13.28
C MET A 120 15.86 4.17 13.12
N CYS A 121 14.55 4.11 12.91
CA CYS A 121 13.68 5.28 12.85
C CYS A 121 12.24 4.95 13.24
N ASP A 122 11.51 5.96 13.72
CA ASP A 122 10.08 5.84 13.98
C ASP A 122 9.33 5.72 12.64
N LEU A 123 8.74 4.55 12.42
CA LEU A 123 7.83 4.31 11.31
C LEU A 123 6.40 4.60 11.76
N PRO A 124 5.54 5.11 10.87
CA PRO A 124 4.14 5.32 11.22
C PRO A 124 3.44 3.99 11.49
N GLU A 125 2.48 4.02 12.40
CA GLU A 125 1.58 2.88 12.61
C GLU A 125 0.86 2.52 11.31
N THR A 126 0.65 1.22 11.11
CA THR A 126 -0.16 0.73 9.99
C THR A 126 -1.58 1.27 10.16
N VAL A 127 -2.14 1.87 9.11
CA VAL A 127 -3.51 2.39 9.15
C VAL A 127 -4.47 1.21 9.03
N ASP A 128 -5.37 1.05 9.99
CA ASP A 128 -6.46 0.08 9.90
C ASP A 128 -7.52 0.59 8.90
N HIS A 129 -7.52 -0.04 7.73
CA HIS A 129 -8.45 0.26 6.64
C HIS A 129 -9.76 -0.56 6.70
N TYR A 130 -9.94 -1.38 7.74
CA TYR A 130 -11.07 -2.32 7.90
C TYR A 130 -12.08 -1.94 9.00
N ALA A 131 -11.88 -0.82 9.70
CA ALA A 131 -12.58 -0.53 10.96
C ALA A 131 -14.10 -0.28 10.87
N GLU A 132 -14.71 -0.24 9.67
CA GLU A 132 -16.12 0.16 9.51
C GLU A 132 -17.01 -0.83 8.73
N VAL A 133 -16.50 -2.01 8.31
CA VAL A 133 -17.31 -2.99 7.54
C VAL A 133 -18.20 -3.86 8.47
N SER A 134 -18.53 -3.38 9.67
CA SER A 134 -19.29 -4.15 10.68
C SER A 134 -20.40 -3.35 11.35
N ALA A 135 -20.92 -2.32 10.70
CA ALA A 135 -22.08 -1.55 11.18
C ALA A 135 -23.30 -1.74 10.28
#